data_AF-A0A317Q6I9-F1
#
_entry.id   AF-A0A317Q6I9-F1
#
_cell.length_a   1.000
_cell.length_b   1.000
_cell.length_c   1.000
_cell.angle_alpha   90.00
_cell.angle_beta   90.00
_cell.angle_gamma   90.00
#
_symmetry.space_group_name_H-M   'P 1'
#
loop_
_entity.id
_entity.type
_entity.pdbx_description
1 polymer ?
#
loop_
_entity_poly.entity_id
_entity_poly.type
_entity_poly.pdbx_seq_one_letter_code
_entity_poly.pdbx_strand_id
1 'polypeptide(L)'
;MIKWPWQESDTSQVLSPVWKNALAIPVLAPLDPQEQQKLVRLAGRFLQHKRLVPLQGLELSEENSARIALLFCLPVLELGFEWLDGFHEVLIYPDPFVVDDEWIDDFGLVHHQHIVQSGQSWQQGPVVLNWLDVQDSFDASGFNLIFHEVAHKLDGRNNGVTNGVPMIALRDVAGWEHDLNAAMATIQEEIDLVGESAASIDAWAAADPAECFAVLTEYFFSAPDLFATRFPSLWQRFCQFYRQDPQMRLKTGGEPLYPVQ
;
A
#
# COMPACT_ATOMS: atom_id res chain seq x y z
N MET A 1 16.89 29.14 43.09
CA MET A 1 16.21 29.71 41.91
C MET A 1 17.21 29.64 40.76
N ILE A 2 17.14 28.60 39.94
CA ILE A 2 17.86 28.53 38.65
C ILE A 2 16.87 27.87 37.70
N LYS A 3 16.24 28.68 36.85
CA LYS A 3 15.37 28.22 35.77
C LYS A 3 16.28 27.76 34.63
N TRP A 4 16.20 26.48 34.30
CA TRP A 4 16.78 25.94 33.07
C TRP A 4 15.87 26.38 31.90
N PRO A 5 16.39 27.04 30.86
CA PRO A 5 15.58 27.37 29.71
C PRO A 5 15.37 26.10 28.89
N TRP A 6 14.13 25.61 28.85
CA TRP A 6 13.70 24.68 27.81
C TRP A 6 13.73 25.45 26.50
N GLN A 7 14.81 25.27 25.73
CA GLN A 7 14.74 25.49 24.30
C GLN A 7 13.94 24.31 23.75
N GLU A 8 12.64 24.52 23.52
CA GLU A 8 11.94 23.78 22.49
C GLU A 8 12.70 24.05 21.20
N SER A 9 13.53 23.11 20.78
CA SER A 9 14.14 23.13 19.47
C SER A 9 13.02 22.97 18.46
N ASP A 10 12.62 24.08 17.87
CA ASP A 10 11.94 24.12 16.59
C ASP A 10 12.86 23.42 15.58
N THR A 11 12.67 22.10 15.43
CA THR A 11 13.54 21.25 14.61
C THR A 11 12.77 20.85 13.38
N SER A 12 12.60 21.80 12.46
CA SER A 12 12.49 21.46 11.04
C SER A 12 13.83 20.84 10.62
N GLN A 13 14.01 19.55 10.93
CA GLN A 13 15.19 18.79 10.54
C GLN A 13 15.25 18.78 9.01
N VAL A 14 16.24 19.47 8.46
CA VAL A 14 16.46 19.50 7.01
C VAL A 14 16.71 18.08 6.53
N LEU A 15 15.82 17.56 5.67
CA LEU A 15 15.98 16.24 5.07
C LEU A 15 17.31 16.15 4.32
N SER A 16 17.98 14.99 4.44
CA SER A 16 19.20 14.73 3.67
C SER A 16 18.90 14.72 2.16
N PRO A 17 19.91 14.93 1.29
CA PRO A 17 19.71 14.91 -0.15
C PRO A 17 19.05 13.61 -0.66
N VAL A 18 19.45 12.45 -0.12
CA VAL A 18 18.88 11.15 -0.49
C VAL A 18 17.37 11.10 -0.22
N TRP A 19 16.92 11.53 0.97
CA TRP A 19 15.49 11.53 1.30
C TRP A 19 14.69 12.54 0.48
N LYS A 20 15.28 13.71 0.15
CA LYS A 20 14.64 14.69 -0.73
C LYS A 20 14.43 14.12 -2.14
N ASN A 21 15.44 13.46 -2.70
CA ASN A 21 15.31 12.83 -4.02
C ASN A 21 14.37 11.63 -4.00
N ALA A 22 14.37 10.85 -2.91
CA ALA A 22 13.47 9.72 -2.75
C ALA A 22 12.00 10.17 -2.68
N LEU A 23 11.70 11.29 -2.03
CA LEU A 23 10.36 11.89 -1.99
C LEU A 23 9.91 12.48 -3.33
N ALA A 24 10.85 12.80 -4.24
CA ALA A 24 10.57 13.45 -5.52
C ALA A 24 10.09 12.44 -6.59
N ILE A 25 9.00 11.73 -6.29
CA ILE A 25 8.29 10.83 -7.21
C ILE A 25 6.79 11.16 -7.25
N PRO A 26 6.09 10.95 -8.39
CA PRO A 26 4.72 11.41 -8.56
C PRO A 26 3.74 10.98 -7.47
N VAL A 27 3.77 9.72 -7.01
CA VAL A 27 2.84 9.21 -5.99
C VAL A 27 3.01 9.88 -4.61
N LEU A 28 4.20 10.45 -4.33
CA LEU A 28 4.49 11.15 -3.08
C LEU A 28 4.41 12.68 -3.20
N ALA A 29 4.28 13.21 -4.41
CA ALA A 29 4.24 14.65 -4.68
C ALA A 29 3.14 15.42 -3.92
N PRO A 30 1.95 14.85 -3.65
CA PRO A 30 0.90 15.55 -2.92
C PRO A 30 1.17 15.74 -1.41
N LEU A 31 2.15 15.04 -0.83
CA LEU A 31 2.41 15.08 0.62
C LEU A 31 2.88 16.47 1.05
N ASP A 32 2.28 16.99 2.13
CA ASP A 32 2.73 18.25 2.72
C ASP A 32 4.10 18.07 3.45
N PRO A 33 4.82 19.15 3.78
CA PRO A 33 6.14 19.05 4.42
C PRO A 33 6.14 18.30 5.77
N GLN A 34 5.04 18.33 6.53
CA GLN A 34 4.92 17.64 7.80
C GLN A 34 4.73 16.13 7.58
N GLU A 35 3.87 15.75 6.64
CA GLU A 35 3.68 14.37 6.19
C GLU A 35 4.99 13.79 5.63
N GLN A 36 5.69 14.53 4.77
CA GLN A 36 7.00 14.13 4.22
C GLN A 36 8.01 13.83 5.33
N GLN A 37 8.13 14.70 6.34
CA GLN A 37 9.04 14.46 7.47
C GLN A 37 8.62 13.25 8.30
N LYS A 38 7.31 13.07 8.53
CA LYS A 38 6.78 11.93 9.27
C LYS A 38 7.06 10.62 8.51
N LEU A 39 6.82 10.61 7.21
CA LEU A 39 7.06 9.46 6.34
C LEU A 39 8.54 9.10 6.28
N VAL A 40 9.44 10.09 6.15
CA VAL A 40 10.89 9.85 6.18
C VAL A 40 11.34 9.24 7.50
N ARG A 41 10.82 9.71 8.65
CA ARG A 41 11.14 9.09 9.95
C ARG A 41 10.69 7.63 10.01
N LEU A 42 9.49 7.34 9.49
CA LEU A 42 8.94 5.99 9.46
C LEU A 42 9.73 5.07 8.52
N ALA A 43 10.09 5.55 7.33
CA ALA A 43 10.91 4.86 6.35
C ALA A 43 12.35 4.63 6.84
N GLY A 44 12.93 5.58 7.56
CA GLY A 44 14.22 5.41 8.24
C GLY A 44 14.16 4.28 9.27
N ARG A 45 13.08 4.18 10.05
CA ARG A 45 12.84 3.06 10.97
C ARG A 45 12.66 1.74 10.21
N PHE A 46 11.94 1.75 9.09
CA PHE A 46 11.77 0.59 8.22
C PHE A 46 13.12 0.01 7.79
N LEU A 47 14.02 0.83 7.25
CA LEU A 47 15.35 0.39 6.82
C LEU A 47 16.26 -0.11 7.96
N GLN A 48 15.98 0.28 9.21
CA GLN A 48 16.70 -0.24 10.39
C GLN A 48 16.19 -1.62 10.84
N HIS A 49 14.91 -1.92 10.62
CA HIS A 49 14.26 -3.12 11.17
C HIS A 49 13.97 -4.19 10.11
N LYS A 50 13.98 -3.81 8.82
CA LYS A 50 13.66 -4.70 7.71
C LYS A 50 14.79 -4.72 6.70
N ARG A 51 14.99 -5.88 6.07
CA ARG A 51 16.04 -6.06 5.06
C ARG A 51 15.43 -6.02 3.67
N LEU A 52 15.95 -5.13 2.82
CA LEU A 52 15.75 -5.20 1.37
C LEU A 52 16.82 -6.13 0.81
N VAL A 53 16.40 -7.23 0.17
CA VAL A 53 17.29 -8.27 -0.34
C VAL A 53 17.13 -8.29 -1.88
N PRO A 54 17.94 -7.52 -2.61
CA PRO A 54 17.96 -7.62 -4.06
C PRO A 54 18.56 -8.96 -4.49
N LEU A 55 17.95 -9.59 -5.49
CA LEU A 55 18.27 -10.92 -5.97
C LEU A 55 18.78 -10.90 -7.41
N GLN A 56 19.39 -12.01 -7.83
CA GLN A 56 19.83 -12.23 -9.23
C GLN A 56 20.76 -11.14 -9.78
N GLY A 57 21.59 -10.54 -8.92
CA GLY A 57 22.55 -9.51 -9.31
C GLY A 57 21.94 -8.11 -9.47
N LEU A 58 20.68 -7.90 -9.09
CA LEU A 58 20.10 -6.57 -8.96
C LEU A 58 20.89 -5.74 -7.94
N GLU A 59 21.20 -4.50 -8.29
CA GLU A 59 21.84 -3.53 -7.39
C GLU A 59 20.85 -2.40 -7.07
N LEU A 60 20.58 -2.18 -5.78
CA LEU A 60 19.73 -1.08 -5.33
C LEU A 60 20.60 0.08 -4.83
N SER A 61 20.35 1.27 -5.37
CA SER A 61 20.94 2.50 -4.85
C SER A 61 20.33 2.86 -3.48
N GLU A 62 21.01 3.75 -2.74
CA GLU A 62 20.46 4.31 -1.49
C GLU A 62 19.13 5.04 -1.73
N GLU A 63 19.01 5.76 -2.85
CA GLU A 63 17.79 6.48 -3.25
C GLU A 63 16.63 5.51 -3.51
N ASN A 64 16.88 4.42 -4.23
CA ASN A 64 15.86 3.41 -4.54
C ASN A 64 15.42 2.64 -3.29
N SER A 65 16.38 2.32 -2.41
CA SER A 65 16.09 1.73 -1.11
C SER A 65 15.23 2.64 -0.24
N ALA A 66 15.51 3.95 -0.26
CA ALA A 66 14.70 4.96 0.41
C ALA A 66 13.29 5.06 -0.20
N ARG A 67 13.14 5.05 -1.53
CA ARG A 67 11.82 5.05 -2.20
C ARG A 67 10.98 3.85 -1.81
N ILE A 68 11.54 2.64 -1.88
CA ILE A 68 10.85 1.42 -1.45
C ILE A 68 10.37 1.57 -0.01
N ALA A 69 11.22 2.03 0.90
CA ALA A 69 10.86 2.22 2.30
C ALA A 69 9.76 3.28 2.50
N LEU A 70 9.78 4.39 1.73
CA LEU A 70 8.72 5.39 1.75
C LEU A 70 7.38 4.79 1.30
N LEU A 71 7.37 4.01 0.22
CA LEU A 71 6.16 3.37 -0.29
C LEU A 71 5.59 2.36 0.71
N PHE A 72 6.41 1.51 1.32
CA PHE A 72 5.93 0.61 2.39
C PHE A 72 5.31 1.35 3.57
N CYS A 73 5.83 2.54 3.88
CA CYS A 73 5.41 3.30 5.05
C CYS A 73 4.19 4.20 4.80
N LEU A 74 3.84 4.52 3.55
CA LEU A 74 2.75 5.44 3.25
C LEU A 74 1.38 4.89 3.71
N PRO A 75 1.00 3.62 3.42
CA PRO A 75 -0.28 3.09 3.89
C PRO A 75 -0.40 3.08 5.41
N VAL A 76 0.72 2.92 6.12
CA VAL A 76 0.76 2.85 7.59
C VAL A 76 1.16 4.16 8.27
N LEU A 77 1.21 5.29 7.54
CA LEU A 77 1.66 6.58 8.04
C LEU A 77 0.88 7.04 9.30
N GLU A 78 -0.43 6.85 9.29
CA GLU A 78 -1.34 7.20 10.39
C GLU A 78 -1.78 5.99 11.26
N LEU A 79 -1.31 4.80 10.89
CA LEU A 79 -1.58 3.55 11.60
C LEU A 79 -0.50 3.21 12.62
N GLY A 80 0.78 3.37 12.24
CA GLY A 80 1.93 3.00 13.06
C GLY A 80 2.81 1.94 12.40
N PHE A 81 4.10 1.91 12.75
CA PHE A 81 5.08 1.00 12.16
C PHE A 81 4.77 -0.47 12.43
N GLU A 82 4.18 -0.76 13.59
CA GLU A 82 3.83 -2.09 14.06
C GLU A 82 2.86 -2.81 13.10
N TRP A 83 2.14 -2.07 12.26
CA TRP A 83 1.27 -2.63 11.23
C TRP A 83 2.03 -3.45 10.18
N LEU A 84 3.35 -3.22 10.06
CA LEU A 84 4.24 -3.97 9.18
C LEU A 84 4.98 -5.11 9.89
N ASP A 85 4.68 -5.47 11.13
CA ASP A 85 5.43 -6.50 11.89
C ASP A 85 5.30 -7.93 11.32
N GLY A 86 4.36 -8.16 10.40
CA GLY A 86 4.13 -9.47 9.77
C GLY A 86 5.22 -9.95 8.80
N PHE A 87 6.31 -9.20 8.61
CA PHE A 87 7.45 -9.58 7.77
C PHE A 87 8.73 -8.86 8.18
N HIS A 88 9.88 -9.49 7.91
CA HIS A 88 11.21 -8.97 8.24
C HIS A 88 12.07 -8.66 7.01
N GLU A 89 11.71 -9.24 5.86
CA GLU A 89 12.48 -9.21 4.63
C GLU A 89 11.60 -8.86 3.44
N VAL A 90 12.19 -8.15 2.48
CA VAL A 90 11.60 -7.86 1.19
C VAL A 90 12.57 -8.41 0.13
N LEU A 91 12.16 -9.46 -0.57
CA LEU A 91 12.92 -10.04 -1.67
C LEU A 91 12.59 -9.27 -2.95
N ILE A 92 13.61 -8.83 -3.68
CA ILE A 92 13.42 -7.99 -4.87
C ILE A 92 14.12 -8.63 -6.06
N TYR A 93 13.35 -9.19 -6.97
CA TYR A 93 13.82 -9.75 -8.23
C TYR A 93 13.95 -8.65 -9.30
N PRO A 94 14.79 -8.82 -10.34
CA PRO A 94 14.88 -7.84 -11.42
C PRO A 94 13.60 -7.77 -12.25
N ASP A 95 13.05 -8.93 -12.63
CA ASP A 95 11.91 -9.07 -13.53
C ASP A 95 10.75 -9.84 -12.87
N PRO A 96 9.50 -9.65 -13.33
CA PRO A 96 8.38 -10.48 -12.91
C PRO A 96 8.66 -11.95 -13.21
N PHE A 97 8.25 -12.84 -12.30
CA PHE A 97 8.30 -14.28 -12.53
C PHE A 97 6.97 -14.91 -12.15
N VAL A 98 6.56 -15.87 -12.97
CA VAL A 98 5.36 -16.69 -12.71
C VAL A 98 5.83 -17.91 -11.93
N VAL A 99 5.21 -18.17 -10.78
CA VAL A 99 5.38 -19.43 -10.07
C VAL A 99 4.14 -20.27 -10.34
N ASP A 100 4.32 -21.43 -10.97
CA ASP A 100 3.27 -22.44 -11.05
C ASP A 100 3.19 -23.14 -9.69
N ASP A 101 2.13 -22.87 -8.90
CA ASP A 101 1.86 -23.67 -7.70
C ASP A 101 0.94 -24.84 -8.09
N GLU A 102 1.46 -26.06 -7.94
CA GLU A 102 0.67 -27.28 -8.00
C GLU A 102 0.16 -27.59 -6.58
N TRP A 103 -1.17 -27.57 -6.39
CA TRP A 103 -1.78 -28.10 -5.18
C TRP A 103 -2.66 -29.30 -5.50
N ILE A 104 -2.59 -30.29 -4.61
CA ILE A 104 -3.37 -31.54 -4.68
C ILE A 104 -4.49 -31.41 -3.67
N ASP A 105 -5.74 -31.52 -4.12
CA ASP A 105 -6.90 -31.49 -3.23
C ASP A 105 -7.01 -32.76 -2.36
N ASP A 106 -7.96 -32.77 -1.42
CA ASP A 106 -8.24 -33.91 -0.54
C ASP A 106 -8.67 -35.19 -1.29
N PHE A 107 -8.88 -35.10 -2.62
CA PHE A 107 -9.25 -36.20 -3.51
C PHE A 107 -8.10 -36.64 -4.43
N GLY A 108 -6.90 -36.04 -4.31
CA GLY A 108 -5.73 -36.40 -5.12
C GLY A 108 -5.69 -35.75 -6.50
N LEU A 109 -6.50 -34.73 -6.76
CA LEU A 109 -6.56 -34.00 -8.02
C LEU A 109 -5.54 -32.85 -8.02
N VAL A 110 -4.60 -32.88 -8.96
CA VAL A 110 -3.67 -31.77 -9.21
C VAL A 110 -4.46 -30.65 -9.89
N HIS A 111 -4.56 -29.51 -9.22
CA HIS A 111 -5.17 -28.30 -9.76
C HIS A 111 -4.07 -27.35 -10.26
N HIS A 112 -4.18 -26.92 -11.53
CA HIS A 112 -3.41 -25.81 -12.07
C HIS A 112 -4.23 -24.53 -11.91
N GLN A 113 -3.74 -23.59 -11.11
CA GLN A 113 -4.32 -22.26 -11.05
C GLN A 113 -3.27 -21.28 -11.56
N HIS A 114 -3.64 -20.45 -12.55
CA HIS A 114 -2.87 -19.26 -12.90
C HIS A 114 -3.03 -18.26 -11.75
N ILE A 115 -2.24 -18.43 -10.70
CA ILE A 115 -2.07 -17.43 -9.67
C ILE A 115 -0.79 -16.70 -10.05
N VAL A 116 -0.88 -15.40 -10.31
CA VAL A 116 0.29 -14.54 -10.12
C VAL A 116 0.59 -14.65 -8.64
N GLN A 117 1.54 -15.52 -8.26
CA GLN A 117 1.87 -15.77 -6.88
C GLN A 117 2.61 -14.59 -6.27
N SER A 118 1.87 -13.56 -5.91
CA SER A 118 2.14 -12.66 -4.80
C SER A 118 1.95 -13.44 -3.48
N GLY A 119 2.87 -14.38 -3.23
CA GLY A 119 3.12 -14.95 -1.91
C GLY A 119 2.18 -16.06 -1.43
N GLN A 120 2.73 -17.26 -1.26
CA GLN A 120 2.31 -18.09 -0.13
C GLN A 120 2.46 -17.25 1.13
N SER A 121 1.35 -16.93 1.78
CA SER A 121 1.34 -16.34 3.11
C SER A 121 1.83 -17.41 4.10
N TRP A 122 3.14 -17.61 4.15
CA TRP A 122 3.77 -17.80 5.45
C TRP A 122 3.27 -16.60 6.25
N GLN A 123 2.51 -16.81 7.32
CA GLN A 123 1.96 -15.72 8.12
C GLN A 123 3.05 -14.75 8.65
N GLN A 124 4.34 -15.11 8.48
CA GLN A 124 5.53 -14.29 8.72
C GLN A 124 6.57 -14.29 7.57
N GLY A 125 6.17 -14.65 6.35
CA GLY A 125 7.05 -14.74 5.18
C GLY A 125 7.52 -13.39 4.66
N PRO A 126 8.59 -13.37 3.86
CA PRO A 126 9.04 -12.15 3.20
C PRO A 126 7.95 -11.59 2.29
N VAL A 127 7.99 -10.29 2.06
CA VAL A 127 7.30 -9.68 0.91
C VAL A 127 8.17 -9.92 -0.32
N VAL A 128 7.55 -10.26 -1.45
CA VAL A 128 8.27 -10.52 -2.71
C VAL A 128 7.85 -9.49 -3.73
N LEU A 129 8.83 -8.83 -4.34
CA LEU A 129 8.63 -7.80 -5.35
C LEU A 129 9.51 -8.11 -6.57
N ASN A 130 9.17 -7.50 -7.70
CA ASN A 130 10.10 -7.33 -8.80
C ASN A 130 10.39 -5.85 -9.05
N TRP A 131 11.57 -5.55 -9.56
CA TRP A 131 12.08 -4.18 -9.67
C TRP A 131 11.36 -3.38 -10.76
N LEU A 132 10.98 -4.02 -11.87
CA LEU A 132 10.23 -3.37 -12.94
C LEU A 132 8.92 -2.75 -12.43
N ASP A 133 8.11 -3.54 -11.72
CA ASP A 133 6.84 -3.09 -11.16
C ASP A 133 7.04 -2.09 -10.00
N VAL A 134 8.13 -2.22 -9.24
CA VAL A 134 8.49 -1.21 -8.23
C VAL A 134 8.80 0.14 -8.87
N GLN A 135 9.42 0.16 -10.05
CA GLN A 135 9.65 1.42 -10.77
C GLN A 135 8.34 2.06 -11.22
N ASP A 136 7.40 1.26 -11.76
CA ASP A 136 6.07 1.74 -12.17
C ASP A 136 5.27 2.25 -10.95
N SER A 137 5.49 1.66 -9.77
CA SER A 137 4.91 2.08 -8.49
C SER A 137 5.38 3.47 -8.02
N PHE A 138 6.35 4.11 -8.68
CA PHE A 138 6.71 5.50 -8.38
C PHE A 138 5.74 6.51 -8.97
N ASP A 139 5.02 6.13 -10.04
CA ASP A 139 4.04 6.97 -10.71
C ASP A 139 2.69 7.01 -9.98
N ALA A 140 1.85 7.98 -10.35
CA ALA A 140 0.47 8.11 -9.88
C ALA A 140 -0.50 7.55 -10.93
N SER A 141 -0.34 6.27 -11.26
CA SER A 141 -1.00 5.62 -12.42
C SER A 141 -2.26 4.81 -12.08
N GLY A 142 -2.49 4.51 -10.80
CA GLY A 142 -3.48 3.50 -10.36
C GLY A 142 -2.82 2.21 -9.87
N PHE A 143 -1.67 1.84 -10.46
CA PHE A 143 -0.88 0.67 -10.09
C PHE A 143 0.16 1.01 -9.02
N ASN A 144 0.31 0.14 -8.02
CA ASN A 144 1.37 0.18 -7.03
C ASN A 144 1.57 -1.18 -6.32
N LEU A 145 2.53 -1.97 -6.81
CA LEU A 145 2.84 -3.29 -6.25
C LEU A 145 3.15 -3.26 -4.75
N ILE A 146 3.83 -2.22 -4.25
CA ILE A 146 4.17 -2.14 -2.82
C ILE A 146 2.92 -1.89 -1.97
N PHE A 147 2.01 -1.02 -2.39
CA PHE A 147 0.75 -0.81 -1.68
C PHE A 147 -0.13 -2.07 -1.70
N HIS A 148 -0.14 -2.79 -2.82
CA HIS A 148 -0.82 -4.07 -2.97
C HIS A 148 -0.33 -5.10 -1.93
N GLU A 149 0.98 -5.36 -1.88
CA GLU A 149 1.57 -6.29 -0.92
C GLU A 149 1.36 -5.85 0.54
N VAL A 150 1.42 -4.54 0.81
CA VAL A 150 1.10 -4.01 2.14
C VAL A 150 -0.35 -4.29 2.49
N ALA A 151 -1.30 -4.10 1.58
CA ALA A 151 -2.71 -4.38 1.81
C ALA A 151 -2.94 -5.84 2.23
N HIS A 152 -2.32 -6.81 1.56
CA HIS A 152 -2.41 -8.22 2.00
C HIS A 152 -1.84 -8.45 3.40
N LYS A 153 -0.75 -7.77 3.78
CA LYS A 153 -0.22 -7.84 5.15
C LYS A 153 -1.16 -7.20 6.18
N LEU A 154 -1.90 -6.15 5.80
CA LEU A 154 -2.90 -5.51 6.66
C LEU A 154 -4.16 -6.37 6.84
N ASP A 155 -4.61 -7.01 5.76
CA ASP A 155 -5.74 -7.95 5.74
C ASP A 155 -5.43 -9.18 6.60
N GLY A 156 -4.32 -9.86 6.31
CA GLY A 156 -3.85 -11.04 7.03
C GLY A 156 -3.43 -10.80 8.49
N ARG A 157 -3.42 -9.56 8.98
CA ARG A 157 -3.03 -9.25 10.37
C ARG A 157 -3.97 -9.90 11.41
N ASN A 158 -5.23 -10.13 11.06
CA ASN A 158 -6.22 -10.74 11.96
C ASN A 158 -6.17 -12.28 11.86
N ASN A 159 -5.20 -12.90 12.55
CA ASN A 159 -5.00 -14.36 12.61
C ASN A 159 -4.65 -15.01 11.26
N GLY A 160 -4.15 -14.25 10.28
CA GLY A 160 -3.76 -14.76 8.97
C GLY A 160 -4.91 -15.00 8.01
N VAL A 161 -6.12 -14.54 8.33
CA VAL A 161 -7.27 -14.58 7.40
C VAL A 161 -7.13 -13.42 6.41
N THR A 162 -7.12 -13.74 5.11
CA THR A 162 -7.18 -12.76 4.03
C THR A 162 -8.54 -12.85 3.36
N ASN A 163 -9.40 -11.88 3.64
CA ASN A 163 -10.77 -11.82 3.12
C ASN A 163 -11.17 -10.41 2.65
N GLY A 164 -10.18 -9.55 2.44
CA GLY A 164 -10.39 -8.14 2.08
C GLY A 164 -10.91 -7.28 3.22
N VAL A 165 -10.88 -7.76 4.47
CA VAL A 165 -11.34 -7.03 5.65
C VAL A 165 -10.18 -6.86 6.62
N PRO A 166 -9.48 -5.71 6.61
CA PRO A 166 -8.40 -5.49 7.53
C PRO A 166 -8.90 -5.37 8.98
N MET A 167 -7.97 -5.28 9.94
CA MET A 167 -8.30 -5.23 11.36
C MET A 167 -9.13 -3.98 11.74
N ILE A 168 -10.45 -4.12 11.71
CA ILE A 168 -11.45 -3.11 12.06
C ILE A 168 -12.34 -3.59 13.23
N ALA A 169 -13.18 -2.69 13.77
CA ALA A 169 -14.10 -3.07 14.84
C ALA A 169 -15.19 -4.04 14.32
N LEU A 170 -15.52 -5.07 15.09
CA LEU A 170 -16.48 -6.12 14.69
C LEU A 170 -17.84 -5.59 14.20
N ARG A 171 -18.31 -4.46 14.76
CA ARG A 171 -19.57 -3.82 14.35
C ARG A 171 -19.53 -3.27 12.92
N ASP A 172 -18.33 -2.98 12.39
CA ASP A 172 -18.12 -2.34 11.10
C ASP A 172 -17.87 -3.36 9.98
N VAL A 173 -17.55 -4.63 10.34
CA VAL A 173 -17.23 -5.74 9.41
C VAL A 173 -18.33 -6.00 8.40
N ALA A 174 -19.58 -6.19 8.85
CA ALA A 174 -20.68 -6.49 7.93
C ALA A 174 -20.94 -5.36 6.92
N GLY A 175 -20.74 -4.11 7.33
CA GLY A 175 -20.85 -2.96 6.43
C GLY A 175 -19.69 -2.89 5.44
N TRP A 176 -18.48 -3.24 5.88
CA TRP A 176 -17.30 -3.32 5.02
C TRP A 176 -17.46 -4.39 3.94
N GLU A 177 -17.80 -5.62 4.34
CA GLU A 177 -18.03 -6.73 3.41
C GLU A 177 -19.14 -6.41 2.41
N HIS A 178 -20.21 -5.76 2.85
CA HIS A 178 -21.29 -5.33 1.95
C HIS A 178 -20.80 -4.37 0.88
N ASP A 179 -20.11 -3.30 1.28
CA ASP A 179 -19.63 -2.26 0.34
C ASP A 179 -18.51 -2.79 -0.58
N LEU A 180 -17.66 -3.70 -0.08
CA LEU A 180 -16.61 -4.36 -0.87
C LEU A 180 -17.21 -5.28 -1.93
N ASN A 181 -18.15 -6.17 -1.55
CA ASN A 181 -18.83 -7.05 -2.52
C ASN A 181 -19.64 -6.25 -3.55
N ALA A 182 -20.25 -5.14 -3.15
CA ALA A 182 -20.94 -4.26 -4.09
C ALA A 182 -19.99 -3.60 -5.10
N ALA A 183 -18.79 -3.20 -4.65
CA ALA A 183 -17.75 -2.68 -5.53
C ALA A 183 -17.26 -3.77 -6.51
N MET A 184 -16.97 -4.99 -6.04
CA MET A 184 -16.60 -6.12 -6.89
C MET A 184 -17.63 -6.41 -7.97
N ALA A 185 -18.92 -6.47 -7.61
CA ALA A 185 -19.99 -6.68 -8.57
C ALA A 185 -20.06 -5.56 -9.63
N THR A 186 -19.87 -4.31 -9.21
CA THR A 186 -19.84 -3.15 -10.12
C THR A 186 -18.63 -3.15 -11.05
N ILE A 187 -17.49 -3.67 -10.58
CA ILE A 187 -16.28 -3.85 -11.42
C ILE A 187 -16.55 -4.95 -12.44
N GLN A 188 -17.12 -6.09 -12.02
CA GLN A 188 -17.46 -7.19 -12.92
C GLN A 188 -18.47 -6.76 -14.01
N GLU A 189 -19.51 -6.02 -13.64
CA GLU A 189 -20.49 -5.49 -14.59
C GLU A 189 -19.85 -4.57 -15.65
N GLU A 190 -18.84 -3.78 -15.26
CA GLU A 190 -18.09 -2.96 -16.20
C GLU A 190 -17.22 -3.81 -17.13
N ILE A 191 -16.50 -4.79 -16.59
CA ILE A 191 -15.70 -5.74 -17.38
C ILE A 191 -16.57 -6.43 -18.43
N ASP A 192 -17.75 -6.92 -18.03
CA ASP A 192 -18.69 -7.60 -18.93
C ASP A 192 -19.20 -6.67 -20.05
N LEU A 193 -19.28 -5.36 -19.78
CA LEU A 193 -19.78 -4.36 -20.72
C LEU A 193 -18.71 -3.85 -21.71
N VAL A 194 -17.51 -3.55 -21.22
CA VAL A 194 -16.47 -2.86 -22.02
C VAL A 194 -15.22 -3.70 -22.27
N GLY A 195 -15.10 -4.86 -21.60
CA GLY A 195 -13.91 -5.72 -21.61
C GLY A 195 -12.85 -5.30 -20.60
N GLU A 196 -12.02 -6.24 -20.16
CA GLU A 196 -10.99 -6.05 -19.12
C GLU A 196 -10.06 -4.86 -19.42
N SER A 197 -9.52 -4.76 -20.65
CA SER A 197 -8.56 -3.70 -21.01
C SER A 197 -9.14 -2.28 -21.04
N ALA A 198 -10.47 -2.13 -21.03
CA ALA A 198 -11.15 -0.84 -21.07
C ALA A 198 -11.87 -0.52 -19.74
N ALA A 199 -11.84 -1.43 -18.76
CA ALA A 199 -12.40 -1.20 -17.44
C ALA A 199 -11.66 -0.07 -16.71
N SER A 200 -12.37 0.64 -15.84
CA SER A 200 -11.81 1.81 -15.13
C SER A 200 -10.94 1.43 -13.93
N ILE A 201 -11.22 0.26 -13.35
CA ILE A 201 -10.43 -0.39 -12.29
C ILE A 201 -9.86 -1.67 -12.89
N ASP A 202 -8.65 -2.03 -12.47
CA ASP A 202 -8.04 -3.30 -12.85
C ASP A 202 -9.02 -4.47 -12.64
N ALA A 203 -9.18 -5.30 -13.67
CA ALA A 203 -10.12 -6.40 -13.68
C ALA A 203 -9.85 -7.43 -12.58
N TRP A 204 -8.59 -7.51 -12.12
CA TRP A 204 -8.19 -8.40 -11.05
C TRP A 204 -8.91 -8.11 -9.72
N ALA A 205 -9.36 -6.87 -9.51
CA ALA A 205 -10.15 -6.51 -8.33
C ALA A 205 -11.50 -7.23 -8.23
N ALA A 206 -12.01 -7.82 -9.32
CA ALA A 206 -13.24 -8.62 -9.30
C ALA A 206 -12.99 -10.11 -8.98
N ALA A 207 -11.74 -10.57 -8.92
CA ALA A 207 -11.40 -11.98 -8.75
C ALA A 207 -11.80 -12.52 -7.36
N ASP A 208 -11.39 -11.85 -6.29
CA ASP A 208 -11.78 -12.17 -4.92
C ASP A 208 -11.68 -10.93 -3.98
N PRO A 209 -12.27 -10.99 -2.77
CA PRO A 209 -12.30 -9.85 -1.86
C PRO A 209 -10.93 -9.36 -1.38
N ALA A 210 -9.95 -10.25 -1.19
CA ALA A 210 -8.61 -9.87 -0.73
C ALA A 210 -7.89 -9.08 -1.82
N GLU A 211 -7.97 -9.54 -3.07
CA GLU A 211 -7.48 -8.82 -4.25
C GLU A 211 -8.21 -7.50 -4.46
N CYS A 212 -9.53 -7.48 -4.28
CA CYS A 212 -10.31 -6.24 -4.36
C CYS A 212 -9.80 -5.19 -3.36
N PHE A 213 -9.55 -5.59 -2.11
CA PHE A 213 -8.99 -4.70 -1.09
C PHE A 213 -7.58 -4.22 -1.45
N ALA A 214 -6.74 -5.10 -1.98
CA ALA A 214 -5.37 -4.77 -2.38
C ALA A 214 -5.35 -3.80 -3.56
N VAL A 215 -6.04 -4.12 -4.66
CA VAL A 215 -6.14 -3.24 -5.82
C VAL A 215 -6.77 -1.90 -5.44
N LEU A 216 -7.89 -1.87 -4.71
CA LEU A 216 -8.48 -0.60 -4.29
C LEU A 216 -7.57 0.20 -3.34
N THR A 217 -6.66 -0.46 -2.60
CA THR A 217 -5.62 0.23 -1.82
C THR A 217 -4.60 0.90 -2.74
N GLU A 218 -4.22 0.28 -3.86
CA GLU A 218 -3.36 0.91 -4.86
C GLU A 218 -4.01 2.20 -5.36
N TYR A 219 -5.25 2.11 -5.85
CA TYR A 219 -6.02 3.26 -6.33
C TYR A 219 -6.24 4.31 -5.24
N PHE A 220 -6.43 3.91 -3.99
CA PHE A 220 -6.61 4.83 -2.87
C PHE A 220 -5.42 5.80 -2.73
N PHE A 221 -4.19 5.33 -2.95
CA PHE A 221 -2.99 6.15 -2.81
C PHE A 221 -2.44 6.70 -4.12
N SER A 222 -2.60 6.00 -5.24
CA SER A 222 -1.99 6.36 -6.54
C SER A 222 -2.96 7.03 -7.53
N ALA A 223 -4.27 6.76 -7.45
CA ALA A 223 -5.30 7.35 -8.31
C ALA A 223 -6.63 7.60 -7.57
N PRO A 224 -6.64 8.38 -6.46
CA PRO A 224 -7.78 8.47 -5.55
C PRO A 224 -9.05 9.04 -6.19
N ASP A 225 -8.95 9.85 -7.25
CA ASP A 225 -10.11 10.41 -7.93
C ASP A 225 -10.97 9.34 -8.61
N LEU A 226 -10.37 8.28 -9.15
CA LEU A 226 -11.09 7.16 -9.74
C LEU A 226 -11.88 6.39 -8.67
N PHE A 227 -11.22 6.08 -7.55
CA PHE A 227 -11.85 5.33 -6.46
C PHE A 227 -12.94 6.15 -5.75
N ALA A 228 -12.61 7.36 -5.27
CA ALA A 228 -13.54 8.18 -4.49
C ALA A 228 -14.84 8.51 -5.24
N THR A 229 -14.73 8.73 -6.56
CA THR A 229 -15.90 9.03 -7.41
C THR A 229 -16.77 7.80 -7.63
N ARG A 230 -16.15 6.63 -7.85
CA ARG A 230 -16.85 5.40 -8.25
C ARG A 230 -17.49 4.68 -7.06
N PHE A 231 -16.81 4.65 -5.92
CA PHE A 231 -17.23 3.88 -4.74
C PHE A 231 -17.23 4.75 -3.46
N PRO A 232 -18.08 5.78 -3.37
CA PRO A 232 -18.01 6.77 -2.30
C PRO A 232 -18.22 6.18 -0.89
N SER A 233 -19.09 5.18 -0.73
CA SER A 233 -19.30 4.52 0.57
C SER A 233 -18.07 3.74 1.02
N LEU A 234 -17.46 2.96 0.12
CA LEU A 234 -16.27 2.17 0.41
C LEU A 234 -15.04 3.08 0.62
N TRP A 235 -14.91 4.14 -0.18
CA TRP A 235 -13.90 5.19 0.01
C TRP A 235 -13.90 5.75 1.43
N GLN A 236 -15.07 6.07 1.98
CA GLN A 236 -15.16 6.57 3.36
C GLN A 236 -14.66 5.55 4.39
N ARG A 237 -14.87 4.25 4.16
CA ARG A 237 -14.31 3.20 5.03
C ARG A 237 -12.80 3.12 4.92
N PHE A 238 -12.24 3.25 3.71
CA PHE A 238 -10.80 3.30 3.50
C PHE A 238 -10.19 4.53 4.19
N CYS A 239 -10.81 5.71 4.08
CA CYS A 239 -10.37 6.90 4.81
C CYS A 239 -10.37 6.69 6.33
N GLN A 240 -11.41 6.04 6.87
CA GLN A 240 -11.50 5.74 8.30
C GLN A 240 -10.46 4.70 8.74
N PHE A 241 -10.24 3.67 7.93
CA PHE A 241 -9.26 2.63 8.20
C PHE A 241 -7.83 3.18 8.12
N TYR A 242 -7.42 3.71 6.96
CA TYR A 242 -6.07 4.27 6.76
C TYR A 242 -5.83 5.56 7.53
N ARG A 243 -6.88 6.22 8.01
CA ARG A 243 -6.85 7.52 8.70
C ARG A 243 -6.20 8.63 7.85
N GLN A 244 -6.32 8.49 6.54
CA GLN A 244 -5.79 9.39 5.52
C GLN A 244 -6.90 9.73 4.52
N ASP A 245 -6.79 10.88 3.85
CA ASP A 245 -7.69 11.24 2.74
C ASP A 245 -6.86 11.76 1.56
N PRO A 246 -6.37 10.86 0.68
CA PRO A 246 -5.54 11.24 -0.47
C PRO A 246 -6.27 12.13 -1.48
N GLN A 247 -7.59 12.02 -1.62
CA GLN A 247 -8.35 12.91 -2.49
C GLN A 247 -8.36 14.35 -1.96
N MET A 248 -8.55 14.53 -0.66
CA MET A 248 -8.46 15.86 -0.05
C MET A 248 -7.05 16.44 -0.17
N ARG A 249 -6.01 15.61 -0.03
CA ARG A 249 -4.60 16.01 -0.21
C ARG A 249 -4.34 16.59 -1.61
N LEU A 250 -4.93 16.01 -2.66
CA LEU A 250 -4.84 16.54 -4.03
C LEU A 250 -5.53 17.91 -4.18
N LYS A 251 -6.69 18.09 -3.53
CA LYS A 251 -7.49 19.33 -3.62
C LYS A 251 -6.86 20.51 -2.89
N THR A 252 -6.14 20.27 -1.80
CA THR A 252 -5.50 21.32 -1.00
C THR A 252 -4.11 21.70 -1.49
N GLY A 253 -3.59 21.06 -2.55
CA GLY A 253 -2.30 21.42 -3.15
C GLY A 253 -1.12 21.37 -2.17
N GLY A 254 -1.16 20.47 -1.18
CA GLY A 254 -0.13 20.38 -0.15
C GLY A 254 -0.13 21.53 0.87
N GLU A 255 -1.17 22.38 0.93
CA GLU A 255 -1.33 23.33 2.03
C GLU A 255 -1.97 22.68 3.27
N PRO A 256 -1.45 22.95 4.49
CA PRO A 256 -1.90 22.29 5.71
C PRO A 256 -3.34 22.69 6.09
N LEU A 257 -4.11 21.69 6.54
CA LEU A 257 -5.51 21.80 6.96
C LEU A 257 -5.71 22.39 8.38
N TYR A 258 -5.06 23.52 8.72
CA TYR A 258 -5.44 24.27 9.94
C TYR A 258 -5.37 25.78 9.74
N PRO A 259 -6.37 26.54 10.23
CA PRO A 259 -6.32 28.00 10.20
C PRO A 259 -5.29 28.49 11.23
N VAL A 260 -4.42 29.39 10.79
CA VAL A 260 -3.63 30.25 11.69
C VAL A 260 -4.64 31.08 12.50
N GLN A 261 -4.62 30.92 13.83
CA GLN A 261 -5.29 31.84 14.76
C GLN A 261 -4.49 33.14 14.89
#